data_AF-A0A1Q7PA51-F1
#
_entry.id   AF-A0A1Q7PA51-F1
#
_cell.length_a   1.000
_cell.length_b   1.000
_cell.length_c   1.000
_cell.angle_alpha   90.00
_cell.angle_beta   90.00
_cell.angle_gamma   90.00
#
_symmetry.space_group_name_H-M   'P 1'
#
loop_
_entity.id
_entity.type
_entity.pdbx_description
1 polymer ?
#
loop_
_entity_poly.entity_id
_entity_poly.type
_entity_poly.pdbx_seq_one_letter_code
_entity_poly.pdbx_strand_id
1 'polypeptide(L)'
;MCLALLGCAGSLDHPERFANLGQGPDAGPVNPPSDGGCDPVVDIFPLSCSSSSCHSAQSQQGNLDLESPGLPNRLVGKTAHGGPGLLIDPQNPAQSVLLLKVTSNPPFQFQMPLGAPPLSPNEMACLQAWVQAAVTP
;
A
#
# COMPACT_ATOMS: atom_id res chain seq x y z
N MET A 1 44.72 -5.48 11.90
CA MET A 1 43.64 -6.45 12.18
C MET A 1 42.34 -5.81 11.71
N CYS A 2 41.93 -6.05 10.47
CA CYS A 2 40.72 -5.45 9.87
C CYS A 2 39.59 -6.48 10.00
N LEU A 3 38.65 -6.22 10.92
CA LEU A 3 37.47 -7.06 11.12
C LEU A 3 36.40 -6.63 10.10
N ALA A 4 36.25 -7.41 9.03
CA ALA A 4 35.12 -7.28 8.13
C ALA A 4 33.89 -7.87 8.84
N LEU A 5 32.93 -7.02 9.19
CA LEU A 5 31.59 -7.44 9.60
C LEU A 5 30.89 -8.03 8.37
N LEU A 6 31.01 -9.35 8.19
CA LEU A 6 30.10 -10.12 7.35
C LEU A 6 28.73 -10.07 8.02
N GLY A 7 27.88 -9.17 7.55
CA GLY A 7 26.46 -9.19 7.87
C GLY A 7 25.90 -10.56 7.49
N CYS A 8 25.16 -11.18 8.40
CA CYS A 8 24.57 -12.50 8.20
C CYS A 8 23.61 -12.46 7.00
N ALA A 9 24.00 -13.09 5.89
CA ALA A 9 23.03 -13.57 4.92
C ALA A 9 22.29 -14.74 5.60
N GLY A 10 21.12 -14.47 6.19
CA GLY A 10 20.23 -15.51 6.68
C GLY A 10 19.81 -16.37 5.51
N SER A 11 20.27 -17.61 5.45
CA SER A 11 19.71 -18.60 4.54
C SER A 11 18.26 -18.85 4.98
N LEU A 12 17.32 -18.74 4.05
CA LEU A 12 15.94 -19.14 4.32
C LEU A 12 15.94 -20.65 4.51
N ASP A 13 15.58 -21.14 5.69
CA ASP A 13 15.45 -22.58 5.96
C ASP A 13 14.37 -23.23 5.07
N HIS A 14 13.42 -22.42 4.58
CA HIS A 14 12.28 -22.82 3.76
C HIS A 14 11.96 -21.78 2.67
N PRO A 15 12.78 -21.68 1.59
CA PRO A 15 12.58 -20.69 0.53
C PRO A 15 11.21 -20.82 -0.16
N GLU A 16 10.65 -22.03 -0.20
CA GLU A 16 9.31 -22.32 -0.73
C GLU A 16 8.17 -21.57 -0.02
N ARG A 17 8.33 -21.18 1.25
CA ARG A 17 7.33 -20.35 1.96
C ARG A 17 7.27 -18.92 1.43
N PHE A 18 8.35 -18.47 0.78
CA PHE A 18 8.51 -17.14 0.22
C PHE A 18 8.38 -17.13 -1.31
N ALA A 19 8.22 -18.30 -1.94
CA ALA A 19 8.07 -18.42 -3.38
C ALA A 19 6.92 -17.55 -3.93
N ASN A 20 5.84 -17.39 -3.15
CA ASN A 20 4.65 -16.64 -3.58
C ASN A 20 4.73 -15.12 -3.33
N LEU A 21 5.72 -14.62 -2.59
CA LEU A 21 5.80 -13.19 -2.25
C LEU A 21 6.09 -12.30 -3.47
N GLY A 22 6.56 -12.87 -4.58
CA GLY A 22 6.80 -12.16 -5.84
C GLY A 22 5.84 -12.52 -6.97
N GLN A 23 4.83 -13.36 -6.74
CA GLN A 23 3.99 -13.96 -7.80
C GLN A 23 2.48 -13.81 -7.57
N GLY A 24 2.06 -13.15 -6.48
CA GLY A 24 0.66 -12.77 -6.29
C GLY A 24 0.24 -11.67 -7.28
N PRO A 25 -1.06 -11.53 -7.59
CA PRO A 25 -1.58 -10.44 -8.43
C PRO A 25 -1.35 -9.05 -7.82
N ASP A 26 -0.95 -8.99 -6.55
CA ASP A 26 -0.61 -7.78 -5.79
C ASP A 26 0.89 -7.64 -5.54
N ALA A 27 1.70 -8.62 -5.96
CA ALA A 27 3.14 -8.53 -5.80
C ALA A 27 3.65 -7.32 -6.59
N GLY A 28 4.30 -6.40 -5.87
CA GLY A 28 5.03 -5.30 -6.49
C GLY A 28 6.11 -5.82 -7.47
N PRO A 29 6.74 -4.92 -8.24
CA PRO A 29 7.83 -5.31 -9.12
C PRO A 29 8.91 -6.12 -8.37
N VAL A 30 9.41 -7.19 -9.01
CA VAL A 30 10.43 -8.11 -8.44
C VAL A 30 11.79 -7.46 -8.17
N ASN A 31 11.96 -6.18 -8.52
CA ASN A 31 13.04 -5.34 -8.05
C ASN A 31 12.51 -4.56 -6.85
N PRO A 32 13.05 -4.75 -5.63
CA PRO A 32 12.58 -4.02 -4.48
C PRO A 32 12.72 -2.52 -4.79
N PRO A 33 11.64 -1.73 -4.65
CA PRO A 33 11.75 -0.30 -4.78
C PRO A 33 12.77 0.21 -3.76
N SER A 34 13.37 1.37 -4.02
CA SER A 34 14.33 2.03 -3.12
C SER A 34 13.69 2.54 -1.81
N ASP A 35 12.47 2.11 -1.49
CA ASP A 35 11.71 2.43 -0.27
C ASP A 35 12.05 1.53 0.93
N GLY A 36 13.00 0.60 0.76
CA GLY A 36 13.47 -0.28 1.84
C GLY A 36 12.71 -1.59 1.96
N GLY A 37 11.91 -1.97 0.96
CA GLY A 37 11.21 -3.26 0.91
C GLY A 37 9.86 -3.27 1.62
N CYS A 38 9.21 -2.12 1.73
CA CYS A 38 7.87 -2.01 2.26
C CYS A 38 6.83 -2.36 1.18
N ASP A 39 5.81 -3.12 1.54
CA ASP A 39 4.66 -3.41 0.69
C ASP A 39 3.38 -3.00 1.44
N PRO A 40 2.66 -1.94 1.00
CA PRO A 40 1.47 -1.48 1.71
C PRO A 40 0.37 -2.54 1.79
N VAL A 41 0.35 -3.52 0.87
CA VAL A 41 -0.63 -4.63 0.89
C VAL A 41 -0.43 -5.53 2.11
N VAL A 42 0.81 -5.64 2.59
CA VAL A 42 1.16 -6.48 3.74
C VAL A 42 1.34 -5.64 5.00
N ASP A 43 2.01 -4.50 4.88
CA ASP A 43 2.52 -3.73 6.01
C ASP A 43 1.56 -2.63 6.49
N ILE A 44 0.69 -2.11 5.61
CA ILE A 44 -0.13 -0.92 5.90
C ILE A 44 -1.62 -1.25 5.90
N PHE A 45 -2.16 -1.79 4.80
CA PHE A 45 -3.61 -1.96 4.64
C PHE A 45 -4.22 -2.86 5.72
N PRO A 46 -3.68 -4.06 6.03
CA PRO A 46 -4.26 -4.94 7.05
C PRO A 46 -4.27 -4.32 8.45
N LEU A 47 -3.24 -3.51 8.77
CA LEU A 47 -3.03 -2.99 10.11
C LEU A 47 -3.75 -1.66 10.35
N SER A 48 -3.92 -0.86 9.29
CA SER A 48 -4.36 0.53 9.42
C SER A 48 -5.63 0.87 8.64
N CYS A 49 -6.01 0.09 7.61
CA CYS A 49 -7.07 0.50 6.69
C CYS A 49 -8.22 -0.52 6.59
N SER A 50 -7.91 -1.81 6.48
CA SER A 50 -8.86 -2.88 6.20
C SER A 50 -9.29 -3.64 7.46
N SER A 51 -9.46 -2.94 8.58
CA SER A 51 -10.11 -3.54 9.75
C SER A 51 -11.53 -4.00 9.38
N SER A 52 -12.07 -4.96 10.13
CA SER A 52 -13.37 -5.58 9.86
C SER A 52 -14.54 -4.59 9.80
N SER A 53 -14.35 -3.34 10.23
CA SER A 53 -15.38 -2.29 10.20
C SER A 53 -15.20 -1.26 9.09
N CYS A 54 -14.02 -1.12 8.47
CA CYS A 54 -13.70 0.02 7.60
C CYS A 54 -13.54 -0.34 6.13
N HIS A 55 -12.39 -0.85 5.68
CA HIS A 55 -12.15 -1.10 4.24
C HIS A 55 -11.74 -2.55 3.97
N SER A 56 -12.45 -3.49 4.59
CA SER A 56 -12.26 -4.94 4.44
C SER A 56 -13.14 -5.51 3.31
N ALA A 57 -12.92 -6.77 2.97
CA ALA A 57 -13.78 -7.50 2.05
C ALA A 57 -15.23 -7.58 2.56
N GLN A 58 -15.40 -7.60 3.87
CA GLN A 58 -16.70 -7.71 4.55
C GLN A 58 -17.36 -6.34 4.76
N SER A 59 -16.61 -5.38 5.30
CA SER A 59 -17.07 -4.01 5.50
C SER A 59 -16.34 -3.12 4.52
N GLN A 60 -16.98 -2.88 3.37
CA GLN A 60 -16.47 -2.08 2.26
C GLN A 60 -16.87 -0.61 2.43
N GLN A 61 -16.52 0.02 3.56
CA GLN A 61 -16.97 1.39 3.84
C GLN A 61 -16.47 2.35 2.76
N GLY A 62 -17.35 3.24 2.30
CA GLY A 62 -17.06 4.07 1.13
C GLY A 62 -16.88 3.24 -0.15
N ASN A 63 -17.52 2.07 -0.23
CA ASN A 63 -17.43 1.14 -1.37
C ASN A 63 -15.99 0.77 -1.73
N LEU A 64 -15.14 0.59 -0.71
CA LEU A 64 -13.72 0.33 -0.85
C LEU A 64 -13.32 -0.90 -0.03
N ASP A 65 -12.68 -1.84 -0.69
CA ASP A 65 -12.09 -3.04 -0.11
C ASP A 65 -10.60 -3.08 -0.45
N LEU A 66 -9.78 -2.96 0.60
CA LEU A 66 -8.31 -2.98 0.56
C LEU A 66 -7.73 -4.31 1.05
N GLU A 67 -8.57 -5.32 1.27
CA GLU A 67 -8.19 -6.64 1.78
C GLU A 67 -8.14 -7.70 0.66
N SER A 68 -9.14 -7.74 -0.22
CA SER A 68 -9.17 -8.76 -1.27
C SER A 68 -8.09 -8.53 -2.33
N PRO A 69 -7.55 -9.61 -2.94
CA PRO A 69 -6.44 -9.51 -3.88
C PRO A 69 -6.79 -8.77 -5.18
N GLY A 70 -5.75 -8.43 -5.95
CA GLY A 70 -5.82 -7.74 -7.23
C GLY A 70 -6.08 -6.23 -7.10
N LEU A 71 -5.56 -5.59 -6.06
CA LEU A 71 -5.80 -4.19 -5.72
C LEU A 71 -5.51 -3.22 -6.87
N PRO A 72 -4.39 -3.30 -7.62
CA PRO A 72 -4.17 -2.37 -8.73
C PRO A 72 -5.33 -2.35 -9.73
N ASN A 73 -5.83 -3.52 -10.14
CA ASN A 73 -6.96 -3.64 -11.07
C ASN A 73 -8.28 -3.09 -10.50
N ARG A 74 -8.41 -3.09 -9.17
CA ARG A 74 -9.60 -2.67 -8.44
C ARG A 74 -9.57 -1.20 -8.03
N LEU A 75 -8.40 -0.56 -8.02
CA LEU A 75 -8.25 0.83 -7.57
C LEU A 75 -7.87 1.78 -8.71
N VAL A 76 -7.03 1.36 -9.65
CA VAL A 76 -6.57 2.21 -10.76
C VAL A 76 -7.74 2.58 -11.67
N GLY A 77 -7.92 3.89 -11.86
CA GLY A 77 -8.97 4.42 -12.73
C GLY A 77 -10.39 4.30 -12.17
N LYS A 78 -10.58 3.84 -10.92
CA LYS A 78 -11.91 3.70 -10.32
C LYS A 78 -12.32 4.97 -9.58
N THR A 79 -13.57 5.37 -9.70
CA THR A 79 -14.12 6.51 -8.96
C THR A 79 -14.06 6.25 -7.46
N ALA A 80 -13.58 7.24 -6.69
CA ALA A 80 -13.63 7.19 -5.24
C ALA A 80 -14.99 7.69 -4.73
N HIS A 81 -15.53 7.03 -3.71
CA HIS A 81 -16.73 7.53 -3.00
C HIS A 81 -16.36 8.41 -1.80
N GLY A 82 -15.13 8.30 -1.29
CA GLY A 82 -14.64 9.08 -0.15
C GLY A 82 -14.22 10.51 -0.48
N GLY A 83 -14.22 10.91 -1.76
CA GLY A 83 -13.78 12.22 -2.22
C GLY A 83 -13.96 12.39 -3.73
N PRO A 84 -13.79 13.61 -4.27
CA PRO A 84 -13.78 13.84 -5.70
C PRO A 84 -12.57 13.17 -6.37
N GLY A 85 -12.79 12.47 -7.47
CA GLY A 85 -11.72 11.91 -8.31
C GLY A 85 -11.64 10.38 -8.29
N LEU A 86 -10.44 9.88 -8.58
CA LEU A 86 -10.16 8.45 -8.71
C LEU A 86 -9.45 7.92 -7.47
N LEU A 87 -9.72 6.67 -7.09
CA LEU A 87 -9.05 5.97 -5.99
C LEU A 87 -7.53 5.97 -6.21
N ILE A 88 -7.11 5.52 -7.39
CA ILE A 88 -5.78 5.79 -7.95
C ILE A 88 -5.96 6.43 -9.33
N ASP A 89 -5.43 7.64 -9.50
CA ASP A 89 -5.44 8.37 -10.76
C ASP A 89 -4.21 7.96 -11.60
N PRO A 90 -4.40 7.27 -12.74
CA PRO A 90 -3.29 6.82 -13.58
C PRO A 90 -2.58 7.95 -14.33
N GLN A 91 -3.21 9.11 -14.48
CA GLN A 91 -2.62 10.26 -15.16
C GLN A 91 -1.93 11.20 -14.18
N ASN A 92 -2.45 11.30 -12.94
CA ASN A 92 -1.89 12.14 -11.89
C ASN A 92 -1.84 11.39 -10.55
N PRO A 93 -0.89 10.46 -10.34
CA PRO A 93 -0.86 9.61 -9.14
C PRO A 93 -0.88 10.38 -7.83
N ALA A 94 -0.22 11.53 -7.76
CA ALA A 94 -0.23 12.41 -6.58
C ALA A 94 -1.61 13.02 -6.23
N GLN A 95 -2.56 13.00 -7.16
CA GLN A 95 -3.96 13.43 -6.95
C GLN A 95 -4.90 12.26 -6.64
N SER A 96 -4.37 11.04 -6.52
CA SER A 96 -5.14 9.86 -6.12
C SER A 96 -5.81 10.09 -4.78
N VAL A 97 -7.11 9.79 -4.69
CA VAL A 97 -7.88 9.95 -3.46
C VAL A 97 -7.28 9.12 -2.32
N LEU A 98 -6.71 7.94 -2.62
CA LEU A 98 -5.99 7.12 -1.64
C LEU A 98 -4.86 7.90 -0.93
N LEU A 99 -4.04 8.65 -1.69
CA LEU A 99 -2.93 9.44 -1.14
C LEU A 99 -3.42 10.71 -0.43
N LEU A 100 -4.38 11.40 -1.03
CA LEU A 100 -4.92 12.64 -0.44
C LEU A 100 -5.58 12.37 0.92
N LYS A 101 -6.24 11.22 1.08
CA LYS A 101 -6.92 10.82 2.31
C LYS A 101 -6.00 10.59 3.50
N VAL A 102 -4.76 10.20 3.28
CA VAL A 102 -3.82 9.91 4.38
C VAL A 102 -3.04 11.14 4.85
N THR A 103 -3.18 12.28 4.18
CA THR A 103 -2.54 13.55 4.57
C THR A 103 -3.17 14.14 5.84
N SER A 104 -2.42 14.94 6.58
CA SER A 104 -2.85 15.55 7.86
C SER A 104 -4.04 16.52 7.73
N ASN A 105 -4.22 17.12 6.56
CA ASN A 105 -5.34 17.99 6.24
C ASN A 105 -5.86 17.60 4.85
N PRO A 106 -6.61 16.49 4.73
CA PRO A 106 -7.09 16.07 3.44
C PRO A 106 -8.03 17.15 2.88
N PRO A 107 -8.03 17.39 1.56
CA PRO A 107 -8.87 18.41 0.95
C PRO A 107 -10.37 18.10 1.04
N PHE A 108 -10.75 16.92 1.54
CA PHE A 108 -12.14 16.49 1.68
C PHE A 108 -12.33 15.46 2.80
N GLN A 109 -13.43 15.63 3.56
CA GLN A 109 -13.81 14.81 4.72
C GLN A 109 -12.67 14.69 5.74
N PHE A 110 -12.52 13.53 6.37
CA PHE A 110 -11.56 13.26 7.45
C PHE A 110 -10.30 12.54 6.96
N GLN A 111 -9.20 12.73 7.69
CA GLN A 111 -7.95 12.00 7.50
C GLN A 111 -8.17 10.51 7.77
N MET A 112 -7.56 9.67 6.94
CA MET A 112 -7.42 8.24 7.16
C MET A 112 -5.99 7.93 7.63
N PRO A 113 -5.79 6.90 8.48
CA PRO A 113 -6.83 6.04 9.05
C PRO A 113 -7.66 6.75 10.14
N LEU A 114 -8.99 6.60 10.07
CA LEU A 114 -9.90 7.30 10.99
C LEU A 114 -9.89 6.64 12.37
N GLY A 115 -9.65 7.43 13.43
CA GLY A 115 -9.62 6.92 14.81
C GLY A 115 -8.36 6.14 15.16
N ALA A 116 -7.34 6.15 14.31
CA ALA A 116 -6.02 5.57 14.54
C ALA A 116 -4.92 6.62 14.31
N PRO A 117 -3.67 6.37 14.75
CA PRO A 117 -2.55 7.26 14.44
C PRO A 117 -2.38 7.46 12.92
N PRO A 118 -1.99 8.66 12.47
CA PRO A 118 -1.59 8.88 11.08
C PRO A 118 -0.46 7.95 10.66
N LEU A 119 -0.37 7.68 9.35
CA LEU A 119 0.78 6.99 8.80
C LEU A 119 2.07 7.77 9.10
N SER A 120 3.12 7.04 9.47
CA SER A 120 4.46 7.57 9.60
C SER A 120 5.00 8.06 8.25
N PRO A 121 6.04 8.90 8.24
CA PRO A 121 6.66 9.35 6.99
C PRO A 121 7.13 8.20 6.08
N ASN A 122 7.61 7.09 6.66
CA ASN A 122 8.07 5.92 5.92
C ASN A 122 6.90 5.16 5.29
N GLU A 123 5.80 4.95 6.03
CA GLU A 123 4.58 4.32 5.52
C GLU A 123 3.95 5.16 4.40
N MET A 124 3.97 6.50 4.55
CA MET A 124 3.51 7.41 3.51
C MET A 124 4.37 7.33 2.24
N ALA A 125 5.70 7.30 2.38
CA ALA A 125 6.61 7.15 1.25
C ALA A 125 6.41 5.80 0.53
N CYS A 126 6.23 4.72 1.30
CA CYS A 126 5.92 3.39 0.79
C CYS A 126 4.60 3.36 -0.01
N LEU A 127 3.52 3.94 0.56
CA LEU A 127 2.24 4.02 -0.15
C LEU A 127 2.34 4.84 -1.44
N GLN A 128 3.10 5.94 -1.43
CA GLN A 128 3.34 6.76 -2.63
C GLN A 128 4.10 5.97 -3.71
N ALA A 129 5.16 5.25 -3.33
CA ALA A 129 5.94 4.42 -4.26
C ALA A 129 5.07 3.32 -4.88
N TRP A 130 4.25 2.65 -4.08
CA TRP A 130 3.31 1.63 -4.55
C TRP A 130 2.26 2.19 -5.52
N VAL A 131 1.65 3.34 -5.20
CA VAL A 131 0.68 4.01 -6.10
C VAL A 131 1.35 4.39 -7.42
N GLN A 132 2.61 4.87 -7.38
CA GLN A 132 3.37 5.21 -8.58
C GLN A 132 3.69 3.97 -9.44
N ALA A 133 4.08 2.86 -8.80
CA ALA A 133 4.34 1.60 -9.48
C ALA A 133 3.06 1.03 -10.13
N ALA A 134 1.91 1.14 -9.46
CA ALA A 134 0.63 0.62 -9.94
C ALA A 134 0.12 1.26 -11.25
N VAL A 135 0.64 2.44 -11.62
CA VAL A 135 0.24 3.17 -12.83
C VAL A 135 1.32 3.23 -13.91
N THR A 136 2.50 2.66 -13.62
CA THR A 136 3.61 2.61 -14.57
C THR A 136 3.45 1.36 -15.44
N PRO A 137 3.55 1.47 -16.78
CA PRO A 137 3.39 0.34 -17.70
C PRO A 137 4.42 -0.80 -17.50
#